data_AF-A0A965PBZ6-F1
#
_entry.id   AF-A0A965PBZ6-F1
#
_cell.length_a   1.000
_cell.length_b   1.000
_cell.length_c   1.000
_cell.angle_alpha   90.00
_cell.angle_beta   90.00
_cell.angle_gamma   90.00
#
_symmetry.space_group_name_H-M   'P 1'
#
loop_
_entity.id
_entity.type
_entity.pdbx_description
1 polymer ?
#
loop_
_entity_poly.entity_id
_entity_poly.type
_entity_poly.pdbx_seq_one_letter_code
_entity_poly.pdbx_strand_id
1 'polypeptide(L)' 'MKPIICTEDDLRAAFAAHTTGATNFTRRMAIAIGNFAGVPPMSVVWRLEKMGLVKKGSWDWFNANGGITQKHIAEAQRT' A
#
# COMPACT_ATOMS: atom_id res chain seq x y z
N MET A 1 24.38 0.25 -5.98
CA MET A 1 22.94 0.30 -6.35
C MET A 1 22.23 -0.76 -5.53
N LYS A 2 21.42 -0.39 -4.52
CA LYS A 2 20.67 -1.38 -3.71
C LYS A 2 19.57 -1.99 -4.59
N PRO A 3 19.30 -3.30 -4.52
CA PRO A 3 18.27 -3.93 -5.33
C PRO A 3 16.89 -3.37 -4.93
N ILE A 4 16.05 -3.09 -5.93
CA ILE A 4 14.64 -2.70 -5.77
C ILE A 4 13.85 -3.98 -5.41
N ILE A 5 14.12 -4.52 -4.23
CA ILE A 5 13.28 -5.56 -3.62
C ILE A 5 13.03 -5.06 -2.21
N CYS A 6 12.00 -4.23 -2.03
CA CYS A 6 11.52 -3.86 -0.70
C CYS A 6 11.22 -5.16 0.07
N THR A 7 11.97 -5.40 1.14
CA THR A 7 11.84 -6.59 1.97
C THR A 7 10.53 -6.57 2.75
N GLU A 8 10.12 -7.69 3.33
CA GLU A 8 8.93 -7.72 4.19
C GLU A 8 9.09 -6.78 5.41
N ASP A 9 10.30 -6.67 5.95
CA ASP A 9 10.57 -5.77 7.07
C ASP A 9 10.50 -4.30 6.65
N ASP A 10 10.96 -3.96 5.44
CA ASP A 10 10.78 -2.62 4.88
C ASP A 10 9.28 -2.28 4.71
N LEU A 11 8.46 -3.25 4.26
CA LEU A 11 7.01 -3.06 4.14
C LEU A 11 6.32 -2.91 5.50
N ARG A 12 6.74 -3.65 6.52
CA ARG A 12 6.25 -3.49 7.91
C ARG A 12 6.56 -2.11 8.45
N ALA A 13 7.80 -1.66 8.29
CA ALA A 13 8.23 -0.33 8.74
C ALA A 13 7.45 0.77 8.02
N ALA A 14 7.31 0.68 6.69
CA ALA A 14 6.53 1.63 5.91
C ALA A 14 5.05 1.62 6.31
N PHE A 15 4.46 0.44 6.54
CA PHE A 15 3.08 0.32 7.00
C PHE A 15 2.87 1.00 8.35
N ALA A 16 3.71 0.71 9.35
CA ALA A 16 3.61 1.33 10.67
C ALA A 16 3.74 2.87 10.60
N ALA A 17 4.70 3.37 9.81
CA ALA A 17 4.92 4.80 9.63
C ALA A 17 3.72 5.53 9.01
N HIS A 18 3.00 4.89 8.08
CA HIS A 18 1.87 5.49 7.37
C HIS A 18 0.50 5.21 8.00
N THR A 19 0.42 4.34 9.01
CA THR A 19 -0.85 3.95 9.67
C THR A 19 -0.92 4.33 11.14
N THR A 20 0.10 5.00 11.69
CA THR A 20 0.09 5.47 13.08
C THR A 20 -1.13 6.37 13.32
N GLY A 21 -2.00 5.97 14.26
CA GLY A 21 -3.24 6.69 14.60
C GLY A 21 -4.38 6.54 13.59
N ALA A 22 -4.19 5.78 12.51
CA ALA A 22 -5.23 5.52 11.53
C ALA A 22 -6.13 4.35 11.96
N THR A 23 -7.43 4.47 11.74
CA THR A 23 -8.40 3.39 11.99
C THR A 23 -8.60 2.48 10.78
N ASN A 24 -8.26 2.96 9.58
CA ASN A 24 -8.50 2.27 8.31
C ASN A 24 -7.29 2.36 7.38
N PHE A 25 -7.05 1.30 6.62
CA PHE A 25 -6.08 1.30 5.54
C PHE A 25 -6.71 1.86 4.26
N THR A 26 -6.15 2.95 3.73
CA THR A 26 -6.76 3.71 2.61
C THR A 26 -5.98 3.58 1.30
N ARG A 27 -6.62 3.94 0.17
CA ARG A 27 -5.93 4.04 -1.15
C ARG A 27 -4.69 4.94 -1.08
N ARG A 28 -4.77 6.08 -0.38
CA ARG A 28 -3.64 7.03 -0.25
C ARG A 28 -2.46 6.41 0.51
N MET A 29 -2.72 5.65 1.57
CA MET A 29 -1.67 4.93 2.30
C MET A 29 -1.00 3.87 1.42
N ALA A 30 -1.80 3.07 0.69
CA ALA A 30 -1.26 2.09 -0.25
C ALA A 30 -0.38 2.74 -1.34
N ILE A 31 -0.78 3.90 -1.85
CA ILE A 31 0.01 4.67 -2.81
C ILE A 31 1.31 5.18 -2.20
N ALA A 32 1.26 5.78 -1.00
CA ALA A 32 2.45 6.30 -0.31
C ALA A 32 3.47 5.19 -0.04
N ILE A 33 3.02 4.04 0.48
CA ILE A 33 3.87 2.87 0.73
C ILE A 33 4.42 2.31 -0.60
N GLY A 34 3.60 2.23 -1.65
CA GLY A 34 4.03 1.75 -2.97
C GLY A 34 5.12 2.63 -3.59
N ASN A 35 4.97 3.95 -3.48
CA ASN A 35 5.98 4.91 -3.93
C ASN A 35 7.29 4.76 -3.14
N PHE A 36 7.22 4.61 -1.82
CA PHE A 36 8.38 4.36 -0.97
C PHE A 36 9.10 3.05 -1.33
N ALA A 37 8.32 1.99 -1.58
CA ALA A 37 8.82 0.65 -1.86
C ALA A 37 9.21 0.40 -3.33
N GLY A 38 8.89 1.33 -4.24
CA GLY A 38 9.10 1.16 -5.68
C GLY A 38 8.25 0.06 -6.31
N VAL A 39 7.09 -0.26 -5.73
CA VAL A 39 6.18 -1.31 -6.23
C VAL A 39 4.76 -0.76 -6.46
N PRO A 40 3.95 -1.37 -7.32
CA PRO A 40 2.58 -0.93 -7.54
C PRO A 40 1.76 -0.91 -6.23
N PRO A 41 0.89 0.10 -6.00
CA PRO A 41 0.09 0.21 -4.79
C PRO A 41 -0.80 -1.01 -4.52
N MET A 42 -1.35 -1.62 -5.57
CA MET A 42 -2.10 -2.87 -5.43
C MET A 42 -1.20 -3.99 -4.90
N SER A 43 0.03 -4.13 -5.42
CA SER A 43 0.99 -5.13 -4.92
C SER A 43 1.28 -4.94 -3.41
N VAL A 44 1.26 -3.70 -2.91
CA VAL A 44 1.34 -3.43 -1.47
C VAL A 44 0.13 -4.02 -0.74
N VAL A 45 -1.10 -3.73 -1.19
CA VAL A 45 -2.34 -4.29 -0.59
C VAL A 45 -2.25 -5.81 -0.47
N TRP A 46 -1.85 -6.49 -1.55
CA TRP A 46 -1.71 -7.95 -1.56
C TRP A 46 -0.67 -8.45 -0.56
N ARG A 47 0.51 -7.84 -0.52
CA ARG A 47 1.60 -8.24 0.39
C ARG A 47 1.21 -8.01 1.85
N LEU A 48 0.65 -6.83 2.16
CA LEU A 48 0.17 -6.52 3.50
C LEU A 48 -0.92 -7.50 3.96
N GLU A 49 -1.82 -7.91 3.06
CA GLU A 49 -2.83 -8.91 3.39
C GLU A 49 -2.20 -10.29 3.63
N LYS A 50 -1.26 -10.72 2.79
CA LYS A 50 -0.52 -11.98 2.99
C LYS A 50 0.25 -12.01 4.31
N MET A 51 0.75 -10.86 4.74
CA MET A 51 1.46 -10.69 6.00
C MET A 51 0.54 -10.52 7.21
N GLY A 52 -0.79 -10.43 7.01
CA GLY A 52 -1.78 -10.23 8.08
C GLY A 52 -1.81 -8.82 8.68
N LEU A 53 -1.20 -7.83 8.02
CA LEU A 53 -1.18 -6.43 8.46
C LEU A 53 -2.47 -5.68 8.11
N VAL A 54 -3.21 -6.17 7.11
CA VAL A 54 -4.57 -5.72 6.79
C VAL A 54 -5.52 -6.92 6.80
N LYS A 55 -6.82 -6.65 6.91
CA LYS A 55 -7.85 -7.69 6.99
C LYS A 55 -7.82 -8.59 5.75
N LYS A 56 -8.00 -9.91 5.93
CA LYS A 56 -8.24 -10.84 4.82
C LYS A 56 -9.44 -10.40 3.98
N GLY A 57 -9.31 -10.44 2.66
CA GLY A 57 -10.26 -9.90 1.69
C GLY A 57 -10.02 -8.43 1.33
N SER A 58 -8.94 -7.80 1.83
CA SER A 58 -8.62 -6.41 1.48
C SER A 58 -8.36 -6.25 -0.01
N TRP A 59 -7.54 -7.13 -0.61
CA TRP A 59 -7.28 -7.13 -2.04
C TRP A 59 -8.58 -7.20 -2.86
N ASP A 60 -9.45 -8.16 -2.52
CA ASP A 60 -10.73 -8.36 -3.21
C ASP A 60 -11.64 -7.13 -3.04
N TRP A 61 -11.67 -6.55 -1.84
CA TRP A 61 -12.41 -5.31 -1.59
C TRP A 61 -11.88 -4.16 -2.45
N PHE A 62 -10.57 -3.94 -2.49
CA PHE A 62 -9.98 -2.89 -3.35
C PHE A 62 -10.33 -3.13 -4.82
N ASN A 63 -10.20 -4.37 -5.31
CA ASN A 63 -10.50 -4.73 -6.69
C ASN A 63 -11.98 -4.49 -7.03
N ALA A 64 -12.90 -4.93 -6.16
CA ALA A 64 -14.34 -4.71 -6.31
C ALA A 64 -14.73 -3.22 -6.26
N ASN A 65 -13.94 -2.39 -5.56
CA ASN A 65 -14.14 -0.94 -5.44
C ASN A 65 -13.32 -0.14 -6.47
N GLY A 66 -13.02 -0.73 -7.64
CA GLY A 66 -12.37 -0.06 -8.78
C GLY A 66 -10.85 0.03 -8.69
N GLY A 67 -10.23 -0.64 -7.72
CA GLY A 67 -8.79 -0.72 -7.54
C GLY A 67 -8.11 0.63 -7.23
N ILE A 68 -6.83 0.70 -7.56
CA ILE A 68 -6.02 1.93 -7.48
C ILE A 68 -5.58 2.28 -8.90
N THR A 69 -6.16 3.33 -9.47
CA THR A 69 -5.93 3.78 -10.84
C THR A 69 -4.79 4.79 -10.91
N GLN A 70 -4.28 5.04 -12.13
CA GLN A 70 -3.29 6.09 -12.36
C GLN A 70 -3.79 7.49 -11.94
N LYS A 71 -5.09 7.75 -12.06
CA LYS A 71 -5.72 8.99 -11.59
C LYS A 71 -5.57 9.14 -10.07
N HIS A 72 -5.87 8.09 -9.31
CA HIS A 72 -5.69 8.10 -7.85
C HIS A 72 -4.22 8.34 -7.46
N ILE A 73 -3.28 7.75 -8.19
CA ILE A 73 -1.84 7.95 -7.97
C ILE A 73 -1.45 9.41 -8.22
N ALA A 74 -1.89 10.00 -9.33
CA ALA A 74 -1.61 11.39 -9.66
C ALA A 74 -2.25 12.38 -8.67
N GLU A 75 -3.45 12.10 -8.18
CA GLU A 75 -4.12 12.92 -7.17
C GLU A 75 -3.43 12.87 -5.81
N ALA A 76 -2.94 11.69 -5.39
CA ALA A 76 -2.22 11.53 -4.13
C ALA A 76 -0.90 12.31 -4.07
N GLN A 77 -0.33 12.68 -5.21
CA GLN A 77 0.93 13.45 -5.31
C GLN A 77 0.74 14.97 -5.25
N ARG A 78 -0.51 15.46 -5.27
CA ARG A 78 -0.82 16.91 -5.34
C ARG A 78 -1.22 17.55 -4.01
N THR A 79 -1.23 16.76 -2.94
CA THR A 79 -1.63 17.15 -1.57
C THR A 79 -0.47 16.94 -0.62
#